data_AF-A0A522D3K6-F1
#
_entry.id   AF-A0A522D3K6-F1
#
_cell.length_a   1.000
_cell.length_b   1.000
_cell.length_c   1.000
_cell.angle_alpha   90.00
_cell.angle_beta   90.00
_cell.angle_gamma   90.00
#
_symmetry.space_group_name_H-M   'P 1'
#
loop_
_entity.id
_entity.type
_entity.pdbx_description
1 polymer ?
#
loop_
_entity_poly.entity_id
_entity_poly.type
_entity_poly.pdbx_seq_one_letter_code
_entity_poly.pdbx_strand_id
1 'polypeptide(L)'
;MTQKQNLQRLLLAGMVVCAAGGFGLHYRIHDIAKLSANYIPFFSGLASIFVIPALFMSRKTISYGYVLNGLTVILGTVIMAHFSIAHLMHQHEPQPVTLYVIVFGTTLPDILILWAKFFIGKALFDLEMFGGDLKAARGGLWYRYPNMGWWMVHLAAITLVYTIGHMIWG
;
A
#
# COMPACT_ATOMS: atom_id res chain seq x y z
N MET A 1 10.30 -0.16 29.82
CA MET A 1 9.90 -0.35 28.41
C MET A 1 11.17 -0.43 27.57
N THR A 2 11.33 -1.44 26.72
CA THR A 2 12.58 -1.63 25.97
C THR A 2 12.64 -0.72 24.73
N GLN A 3 13.85 -0.41 24.23
CA GLN A 3 14.02 0.39 23.00
C GLN A 3 13.30 -0.22 21.80
N LYS A 4 13.31 -1.56 21.68
CA LYS A 4 12.53 -2.30 20.68
C LYS A 4 11.04 -2.02 20.79
N GLN A 5 10.47 -2.09 22.00
CA GLN A 5 9.04 -1.82 22.23
C GLN A 5 8.67 -0.37 21.90
N ASN A 6 9.54 0.59 22.23
CA ASN A 6 9.34 2.00 21.86
C ASN A 6 9.29 2.16 20.34
N LEU A 7 10.26 1.58 19.62
CA LEU A 7 10.33 1.66 18.16
C LEU A 7 9.11 1.00 17.51
N GLN A 8 8.70 -0.17 18.00
CA GLN A 8 7.49 -0.86 17.52
C GLN A 8 6.24 0.02 17.67
N ARG A 9 6.05 0.67 18.82
CA ARG A 9 4.90 1.57 19.03
C ARG A 9 4.94 2.80 18.14
N LEU A 10 6.12 3.41 17.94
CA LEU A 10 6.28 4.55 17.04
C LEU A 10 5.96 4.18 15.58
N LEU A 11 6.44 3.01 15.12
CA LEU A 11 6.14 2.52 13.78
C LEU A 11 4.65 2.18 13.61
N LEU A 12 4.01 1.57 14.62
CA LEU A 12 2.57 1.32 14.62
C LEU A 12 1.77 2.63 14.56
N ALA A 13 2.14 3.62 15.37
CA ALA A 13 1.51 4.94 15.34
C ALA A 13 1.70 5.62 13.98
N GLY A 14 2.91 5.59 13.43
CA GLY A 14 3.20 6.11 12.09
C GLY A 14 2.38 5.41 11.00
N MET A 15 2.23 4.09 11.07
CA MET A 15 1.38 3.31 10.15
C MET A 15 -0.09 3.75 10.24
N VAL A 16 -0.64 3.90 11.45
CA VAL A 16 -2.03 4.33 11.66
C VAL A 16 -2.24 5.75 11.13
N VAL A 17 -1.33 6.67 11.41
CA VAL A 17 -1.41 8.06 10.95
C VAL A 17 -1.30 8.14 9.42
N CYS A 18 -0.38 7.40 8.80
CA CYS A 18 -0.28 7.32 7.34
C CYS A 18 -1.56 6.73 6.72
N ALA A 19 -2.11 5.66 7.30
CA ALA A 19 -3.34 5.03 6.83
C ALA A 19 -4.54 5.98 6.97
N ALA A 20 -4.66 6.68 8.10
CA ALA A 20 -5.72 7.65 8.34
C ALA A 20 -5.62 8.86 7.41
N GLY A 21 -4.41 9.39 7.19
CA GLY A 21 -4.16 10.48 6.26
C GLY A 21 -4.50 10.11 4.82
N GLY A 22 -4.02 8.95 4.34
CA GLY A 22 -4.36 8.44 3.01
C GLY A 22 -5.86 8.16 2.85
N PHE A 23 -6.51 7.61 3.86
CA PHE A 23 -7.95 7.40 3.87
C PHE A 23 -8.74 8.72 3.81
N GLY A 24 -8.31 9.74 4.56
CA GLY A 24 -8.93 11.06 4.52
C GLY A 24 -8.83 11.73 3.15
N LEU A 25 -7.67 11.60 2.49
CA LEU A 25 -7.50 12.04 1.10
C LEU A 25 -8.44 11.28 0.16
N HIS A 26 -8.55 9.97 0.33
CA HIS A 26 -9.41 9.13 -0.49
C HIS A 26 -10.89 9.46 -0.31
N TYR A 27 -11.35 9.69 0.91
CA TYR A 27 -12.73 10.10 1.20
C TYR A 27 -13.08 11.48 0.62
N ARG A 28 -12.10 12.39 0.56
CA ARG A 28 -12.26 13.70 -0.09
C ARG A 28 -12.50 13.58 -1.60
N ILE A 29 -11.91 12.57 -2.24
CA ILE A 29 -11.98 12.36 -3.70
C ILE A 29 -13.18 11.45 -4.05
N HIS A 30 -13.40 10.39 -3.29
CA HIS A 30 -14.43 9.37 -3.50
C HIS A 30 -15.50 9.43 -2.41
N ASP A 31 -16.52 10.26 -2.62
CA ASP A 31 -17.67 10.33 -1.74
C ASP A 31 -18.51 9.04 -1.83
N ILE A 32 -18.64 8.35 -0.70
CA ILE A 32 -19.36 7.07 -0.58
C ILE A 32 -20.86 7.25 -0.85
N ALA A 33 -21.40 8.44 -0.59
CA ALA A 33 -22.81 8.74 -0.83
C ALA A 33 -23.17 8.79 -2.32
N LYS A 34 -22.17 8.88 -3.22
CA LYS A 34 -22.39 9.11 -4.66
C LYS A 34 -22.34 7.84 -5.51
N LEU A 35 -21.58 6.81 -5.11
CA LEU A 35 -21.41 5.62 -5.95
C LEU A 35 -21.09 4.37 -5.11
N SER A 36 -21.81 3.27 -5.34
CA SER A 36 -21.59 2.00 -4.64
C SER A 36 -20.20 1.40 -4.87
N ALA A 37 -19.55 1.73 -6.00
CA ALA A 37 -18.16 1.34 -6.26
C ALA A 37 -17.17 1.91 -5.23
N ASN A 38 -17.52 2.98 -4.51
CA ASN A 38 -16.68 3.60 -3.48
C ASN A 38 -16.69 2.83 -2.14
N TYR A 39 -17.51 1.77 -2.00
CA TYR A 39 -17.48 0.92 -0.81
C TYR A 39 -16.18 0.14 -0.67
N ILE A 40 -15.61 -0.36 -1.78
CA ILE A 40 -14.39 -1.17 -1.74
C ILE A 40 -13.21 -0.35 -1.19
N PRO A 41 -12.91 0.86 -1.72
CA PRO A 41 -11.85 1.68 -1.15
C PRO A 41 -12.14 2.13 0.29
N PHE A 42 -13.40 2.37 0.64
CA PHE A 42 -13.77 2.73 2.01
C PHE A 42 -13.44 1.63 3.03
N PHE A 43 -13.93 0.41 2.80
CA PHE A 43 -13.68 -0.71 3.70
C PHE A 43 -12.20 -1.12 3.70
N SER A 44 -11.52 -1.04 2.54
CA SER A 44 -10.07 -1.23 2.45
C SER A 44 -9.29 -0.21 3.29
N GLY A 45 -9.74 1.05 3.30
CA GLY A 45 -9.22 2.11 4.14
C GLY A 45 -9.40 1.85 5.64
N LEU A 46 -10.62 1.48 6.07
CA LEU A 46 -10.88 1.10 7.46
C LEU A 46 -10.06 -0.11 7.90
N ALA A 47 -9.96 -1.14 7.05
CA ALA A 47 -9.10 -2.29 7.31
C ALA A 47 -7.62 -1.87 7.43
N SER A 48 -7.17 -0.90 6.63
CA SER A 48 -5.81 -0.37 6.70
C SER A 48 -5.53 0.43 7.98
N ILE A 49 -6.54 1.08 8.56
CA ILE A 49 -6.40 1.84 9.81
C ILE A 49 -6.46 0.94 11.04
N PHE A 50 -7.33 -0.07 11.05
CA PHE A 50 -7.59 -0.88 12.24
C PHE A 50 -7.03 -2.30 12.14
N VAL A 51 -7.39 -3.03 11.08
CA VAL A 51 -7.08 -4.46 10.95
C VAL A 51 -5.59 -4.68 10.74
N ILE A 52 -4.98 -3.98 9.78
CA ILE A 52 -3.56 -4.15 9.47
C ILE A 52 -2.68 -3.82 10.69
N PRO A 53 -2.82 -2.66 11.36
CA PRO A 53 -2.04 -2.36 12.56
C PRO A 53 -2.29 -3.36 13.70
N ALA A 54 -3.52 -3.83 13.90
CA ALA A 54 -3.82 -4.86 14.90
C ALA A 54 -3.07 -6.17 14.62
N LEU A 55 -2.96 -6.60 13.35
CA LEU A 55 -2.18 -7.78 12.97
C LEU A 55 -0.68 -7.62 13.28
N PHE A 56 -0.15 -6.39 13.23
CA PHE A 56 1.23 -6.08 13.61
C PHE A 56 1.48 -6.03 15.13
N MET A 57 0.45 -6.05 15.97
CA MET A 57 0.59 -6.03 17.43
C MET A 57 1.03 -7.38 18.01
N SER A 58 0.84 -8.48 17.29
CA SER A 58 1.16 -9.83 17.77
C SER A 58 2.10 -10.58 16.83
N ARG A 59 3.10 -11.26 17.40
CA ARG A 59 4.02 -12.14 16.67
C ARG A 59 3.30 -13.21 15.85
N LYS A 60 2.16 -13.70 16.35
CA LYS A 60 1.40 -14.78 15.69
C LYS A 60 0.75 -14.29 14.38
N THR A 61 0.47 -13.00 14.28
CA THR A 61 -0.30 -12.41 13.17
C THR A 61 0.52 -11.49 12.29
N ILE A 62 1.77 -11.19 12.66
CA ILE A 62 2.59 -10.21 11.95
C ILE A 62 2.86 -10.57 10.48
N SER A 63 3.00 -11.86 10.17
CA SER A 63 3.14 -12.32 8.79
C SER A 63 1.90 -12.01 7.95
N TYR A 64 0.70 -12.21 8.52
CA TYR A 64 -0.55 -11.85 7.84
C TYR A 64 -0.68 -10.34 7.67
N GLY A 65 -0.32 -9.58 8.71
CA GLY A 65 -0.28 -8.11 8.64
C GLY A 65 0.63 -7.62 7.52
N TYR A 66 1.82 -8.21 7.40
CA TYR A 66 2.78 -7.86 6.34
C TYR A 66 2.29 -8.22 4.93
N VAL A 67 1.73 -9.42 4.75
CA VAL A 67 1.17 -9.83 3.45
C VAL A 67 -0.02 -8.96 3.05
N LEU A 68 -0.97 -8.73 3.95
CA LEU A 68 -2.12 -7.86 3.68
C LEU A 68 -1.69 -6.41 3.41
N ASN A 69 -0.69 -5.91 4.13
CA ASN A 69 -0.16 -4.57 3.91
C ASN A 69 0.44 -4.41 2.51
N GLY A 70 1.22 -5.39 2.02
CA GLY A 70 1.77 -5.31 0.67
C GLY A 70 0.74 -5.56 -0.43
N LEU A 71 -0.19 -6.50 -0.25
CA LEU A 71 -1.25 -6.76 -1.24
C LEU A 71 -2.15 -5.54 -1.44
N THR A 72 -2.58 -4.88 -0.35
CA THR A 72 -3.39 -3.65 -0.44
C THR A 72 -2.63 -2.52 -1.16
N VAL A 73 -1.31 -2.44 -0.99
CA VAL A 73 -0.47 -1.44 -1.65
C VAL A 73 -0.31 -1.72 -3.14
N ILE A 74 -0.10 -2.98 -3.54
CA ILE A 74 -0.04 -3.34 -4.96
C ILE A 74 -1.38 -3.08 -5.64
N LEU A 75 -2.48 -3.58 -5.08
CA LEU A 75 -3.81 -3.41 -5.68
C LEU A 75 -4.18 -1.93 -5.77
N GLY A 76 -3.95 -1.16 -4.70
CA GLY A 76 -4.15 0.28 -4.71
C GLY A 76 -3.32 0.97 -5.80
N THR A 77 -2.03 0.64 -5.90
CA THR A 77 -1.12 1.22 -6.92
C THR A 77 -1.62 0.95 -8.33
N VAL A 78 -1.96 -0.30 -8.66
CA VAL A 78 -2.40 -0.69 -10.02
C VAL A 78 -3.70 0.03 -10.40
N ILE A 79 -4.70 0.02 -9.51
CA ILE A 79 -6.01 0.63 -9.76
C ILE A 79 -5.88 2.16 -9.88
N MET A 80 -5.16 2.80 -8.96
CA MET A 80 -4.96 4.25 -8.96
C MET A 80 -4.13 4.72 -10.16
N ALA A 81 -3.11 3.96 -10.55
CA ALA A 81 -2.33 4.24 -11.75
C ALA A 81 -3.21 4.13 -13.02
N HIS A 82 -4.03 3.09 -13.13
CA HIS A 82 -4.98 2.95 -14.24
C HIS A 82 -5.93 4.16 -14.33
N PHE A 83 -6.58 4.55 -13.23
CA PHE A 83 -7.47 5.72 -13.24
C PHE A 83 -6.74 7.03 -13.55
N SER A 84 -5.51 7.19 -13.09
CA SER A 84 -4.70 8.37 -13.41
C SER A 84 -4.38 8.45 -14.90
N ILE A 85 -3.99 7.33 -15.51
CA ILE A 85 -3.70 7.27 -16.94
C ILE A 85 -4.98 7.50 -17.75
N ALA A 86 -6.08 6.83 -17.40
CA ALA A 86 -7.37 7.00 -18.07
C ALA A 86 -7.86 8.45 -17.98
N HIS A 87 -7.71 9.10 -16.82
CA HIS A 87 -8.06 10.51 -16.65
C HIS A 87 -7.23 11.42 -17.55
N LEU A 88 -5.92 11.20 -17.65
CA LEU A 88 -5.04 11.98 -18.52
C LEU A 88 -5.34 11.77 -20.01
N MET A 89 -5.74 10.56 -20.41
CA MET A 89 -6.00 10.21 -21.81
C MET A 89 -7.40 10.61 -22.30
N HIS A 90 -8.41 10.60 -21.42
CA HIS A 90 -9.81 10.86 -21.79
C HIS A 90 -10.30 12.29 -21.46
N GLN A 91 -9.42 13.18 -20.97
CA GLN A 91 -9.76 14.59 -20.87
C GLN A 91 -10.01 15.19 -22.26
N HIS A 92 -11.08 15.99 -22.39
CA HIS A 92 -11.53 16.60 -23.64
C HIS A 92 -10.46 17.48 -24.33
N GLU A 93 -9.46 17.93 -23.58
CA GLU A 93 -8.27 18.59 -24.12
C GLU A 93 -7.02 17.86 -23.63
N PRO A 94 -6.13 17.39 -24.53
CA PRO A 94 -4.88 16.77 -24.14
C PRO A 94 -3.98 17.82 -23.46
N GLN A 95 -3.90 17.77 -22.13
CA GLN A 95 -2.97 18.63 -21.40
C GLN A 95 -1.52 18.17 -21.65
N PRO A 96 -0.58 19.11 -21.80
CA PRO A 96 0.83 18.76 -21.87
C PRO A 96 1.24 18.03 -20.59
N VAL A 97 1.88 16.87 -20.74
CA VAL A 97 2.40 16.07 -19.62
C VAL A 97 3.56 16.83 -18.98
N THR A 98 3.23 17.67 -18.01
CA THR A 98 4.18 18.43 -17.21
C THR A 98 4.33 17.78 -15.84
N LEU A 99 5.45 18.05 -15.16
CA LEU A 99 5.68 17.56 -13.80
C LEU A 99 4.59 18.02 -12.82
N TYR A 100 4.05 19.22 -13.03
CA TYR A 100 2.93 19.74 -12.25
C TYR A 100 1.68 18.86 -12.40
N VAL A 101 1.29 18.51 -13.63
CA VAL A 101 0.13 17.66 -13.91
C VAL A 101 0.34 16.25 -13.37
N ILE A 102 1.55 15.69 -13.47
CA ILE A 102 1.86 14.38 -12.89
C ILE A 102 1.69 14.41 -11.37
N VAL A 103 2.24 15.43 -10.69
CA VAL A 103 2.26 15.47 -9.23
C VAL A 103 0.90 15.85 -8.63
N PHE A 104 0.19 16.80 -9.23
CA PHE A 104 -1.06 17.35 -8.66
C PHE A 104 -2.33 16.94 -9.40
N GLY A 105 -2.20 16.44 -10.63
CA GLY A 105 -3.32 15.97 -11.46
C GLY A 105 -3.49 14.46 -11.49
N THR A 106 -2.63 13.70 -10.79
CA THR A 106 -2.74 12.24 -10.69
C THR A 106 -2.76 11.78 -9.24
N THR A 107 -3.04 10.50 -9.04
CA THR A 107 -2.98 9.83 -7.73
C THR A 107 -1.55 9.46 -7.27
N LEU A 108 -0.51 10.00 -7.94
CA LEU A 108 0.88 9.74 -7.55
C LEU A 108 1.16 10.04 -6.06
N PRO A 109 0.71 11.18 -5.49
CA PRO A 109 0.90 11.43 -4.05
C PRO A 109 0.23 10.38 -3.17
N ASP A 110 -0.98 9.93 -3.52
CA ASP A 110 -1.69 8.87 -2.79
C ASP A 110 -0.92 7.54 -2.86
N ILE A 111 -0.41 7.18 -4.03
CA ILE A 111 0.44 6.00 -4.23
C ILE A 111 1.68 6.10 -3.33
N LEU A 112 2.36 7.24 -3.27
CA LEU A 112 3.53 7.43 -2.42
C LEU A 112 3.21 7.26 -0.93
N ILE A 113 2.04 7.72 -0.47
CA ILE A 113 1.58 7.50 0.91
C ILE A 113 1.33 6.00 1.17
N LEU A 114 0.74 5.27 0.22
CA LEU A 114 0.58 3.81 0.34
C LEU A 114 1.95 3.10 0.46
N TRP A 115 2.92 3.49 -0.34
CA TRP A 115 4.28 2.92 -0.26
C TRP A 115 5.01 3.32 1.03
N ALA A 116 4.81 4.53 1.56
CA ALA A 116 5.33 4.90 2.87
C ALA A 116 4.77 3.96 3.97
N LYS A 117 3.46 3.70 3.96
CA LYS A 117 2.82 2.71 4.86
C LYS A 117 3.38 1.30 4.66
N PHE A 118 3.66 0.90 3.42
CA PHE A 118 4.30 -0.38 3.13
C PHE A 118 5.66 -0.52 3.82
N PHE A 119 6.53 0.47 3.65
CA PHE A 119 7.88 0.45 4.24
C PHE A 119 7.85 0.46 5.77
N ILE A 120 6.91 1.19 6.39
CA ILE A 120 6.71 1.11 7.84
C ILE A 120 6.32 -0.31 8.27
N GLY A 121 5.42 -0.97 7.54
CA GLY A 121 5.06 -2.36 7.79
C GLY A 121 6.21 -3.35 7.58
N LYS A 122 7.05 -3.10 6.58
CA LYS A 122 8.29 -3.88 6.39
C LYS A 122 9.23 -3.74 7.58
N ALA A 123 9.42 -2.51 8.07
CA ALA A 123 10.26 -2.24 9.23
C ALA A 123 9.71 -2.92 10.50
N LEU A 124 8.38 -2.88 10.72
CA LEU A 124 7.73 -3.61 11.82
C LEU A 124 7.95 -5.12 11.73
N PHE A 125 7.75 -5.68 10.53
CA PHE A 125 7.95 -7.10 10.27
C PHE A 125 9.39 -7.52 10.58
N ASP A 126 10.38 -6.77 10.08
CA ASP A 126 11.79 -7.07 10.29
C ASP A 126 12.21 -6.90 11.75
N LEU A 127 11.75 -5.83 12.41
CA LEU A 127 12.04 -5.57 13.83
C LEU A 127 11.57 -6.74 14.71
N GLU A 128 10.41 -7.31 14.39
CA GLU A 128 9.85 -8.39 15.19
C GLU A 128 10.44 -9.76 14.83
N MET A 129 10.63 -10.05 13.54
CA MET A 129 11.15 -11.35 13.08
C MET A 129 12.66 -11.50 13.30
N PHE A 130 13.43 -10.42 13.12
CA PHE A 130 14.90 -10.45 13.14
C PHE A 130 15.52 -9.65 14.28
N GLY A 131 14.70 -9.00 15.12
CA GLY A 131 15.18 -8.32 16.33
C GLY A 131 16.09 -7.11 16.08
N GLY A 132 16.19 -6.63 14.84
CA GLY A 132 17.09 -5.53 14.46
C GLY A 132 18.53 -5.94 14.19
N ASP A 133 18.85 -7.24 14.20
CA ASP A 133 20.19 -7.72 13.85
C ASP A 133 20.37 -7.73 12.33
N LEU A 134 21.18 -6.80 11.82
CA LEU A 134 21.54 -6.66 10.41
C LEU A 134 22.35 -7.86 9.89
N LYS A 135 22.98 -8.63 10.79
CA LYS A 135 23.86 -9.77 10.49
C LYS A 135 23.22 -11.13 10.76
N ALA A 136 22.07 -11.17 11.44
CA ALA A 136 21.30 -12.40 11.60
C ALA A 136 21.02 -12.96 10.20
N ALA A 137 21.64 -14.10 9.90
CA ALA A 137 21.65 -14.66 8.56
C ALA A 137 20.23 -14.73 8.02
N ARG A 138 19.94 -13.96 6.97
CA ARG A 138 18.73 -14.11 6.13
C ARG A 138 18.74 -15.45 5.36
N GLY A 139 19.53 -16.42 5.83
CA GLY A 139 19.83 -17.69 5.20
C GLY A 139 18.58 -18.56 5.17
N GLY A 140 18.16 -18.93 3.96
CA GLY A 140 16.97 -19.75 3.71
C GLY A 140 15.65 -18.98 3.62
N LEU A 141 15.64 -17.65 3.76
CA LEU A 141 14.40 -16.86 3.86
C LEU A 141 13.89 -16.28 2.54
N TRP A 142 14.63 -16.44 1.44
CA TRP A 142 14.16 -16.07 0.10
C TRP A 142 12.83 -16.74 -0.28
N TYR A 143 12.57 -17.94 0.24
CA TYR A 143 11.33 -18.69 -0.02
C TYR A 143 10.28 -18.53 1.09
N ARG A 144 10.67 -18.14 2.31
CA ARG A 144 9.82 -18.20 3.51
C ARG A 144 9.21 -16.84 3.91
N TYR A 145 9.86 -15.72 3.59
CA TYR A 145 9.31 -14.39 3.86
C TYR A 145 9.44 -13.48 2.63
N PRO A 146 8.38 -12.76 2.24
CA PRO A 146 8.40 -11.97 1.02
C PRO A 146 9.42 -10.83 1.15
N ASN A 147 10.50 -10.93 0.39
CA ASN A 147 11.53 -9.90 0.28
C ASN A 147 11.09 -8.81 -0.71
N MET A 148 11.87 -7.73 -0.87
CA MET A 148 11.50 -6.65 -1.79
C MET A 148 11.37 -7.13 -3.24
N GLY A 149 12.25 -8.05 -3.69
CA GLY A 149 12.16 -8.62 -5.04
C GLY A 149 10.84 -9.38 -5.26
N TRP A 150 10.40 -10.16 -4.28
CA TRP A 150 9.11 -10.85 -4.30
C TRP A 150 7.95 -9.87 -4.50
N TRP A 151 7.94 -8.73 -3.80
CA TRP A 151 6.91 -7.70 -3.97
C TRP A 151 6.94 -7.06 -5.36
N MET A 152 8.12 -6.78 -5.92
CA MET A 152 8.23 -6.23 -7.27
C MET A 152 7.73 -7.22 -8.33
N VAL A 153 8.01 -8.52 -8.16
CA VAL A 153 7.45 -9.57 -9.03
C VAL A 153 5.93 -9.61 -8.94
N HIS A 154 5.36 -9.52 -7.75
CA HIS A 154 3.89 -9.51 -7.58
C HIS A 154 3.25 -8.24 -8.12
N LEU A 155 3.91 -7.08 -7.99
CA LEU A 155 3.47 -5.84 -8.61
C LEU A 155 3.41 -6.00 -10.13
N ALA A 156 4.48 -6.51 -10.75
CA ALA A 156 4.54 -6.76 -12.19
C ALA A 156 3.48 -7.78 -12.65
N ALA A 157 3.37 -8.90 -11.93
CA ALA A 157 2.40 -9.97 -12.25
C ALA A 157 0.96 -9.49 -12.13
N ILE A 158 0.59 -8.79 -11.05
CA ILE A 158 -0.76 -8.25 -10.86
C ILE A 158 -1.06 -7.17 -11.89
N THR A 159 -0.10 -6.30 -12.20
CA THR A 159 -0.25 -5.31 -13.28
C THR A 159 -0.55 -6.01 -14.60
N LEU A 160 0.24 -7.03 -14.96
CA LEU A 160 0.06 -7.78 -16.20
C LEU A 160 -1.32 -8.46 -16.26
N VAL A 161 -1.72 -9.18 -15.21
CA VAL A 161 -3.02 -9.86 -15.13
C VAL A 161 -4.17 -8.85 -15.24
N TYR A 162 -4.07 -7.73 -14.53
CA TYR A 162 -5.06 -6.67 -14.59
C TYR A 162 -5.17 -6.06 -16.00
N THR A 163 -4.04 -5.74 -16.64
CA THR A 163 -4.01 -5.18 -17.99
C THR A 163 -4.59 -6.16 -19.01
N ILE A 164 -4.20 -7.44 -18.97
CA ILE A 164 -4.76 -8.47 -19.87
C ILE A 164 -6.27 -8.61 -19.65
N GLY A 165 -6.71 -8.67 -18.39
CA GLY A 165 -8.13 -8.75 -18.06
C GLY A 165 -8.92 -7.56 -18.61
N HIS A 166 -8.37 -6.35 -18.47
CA HIS A 166 -8.97 -5.14 -19.02
C HIS A 166 -9.00 -5.14 -20.56
N MET A 167 -7.97 -5.66 -21.25
CA MET A 167 -7.97 -5.73 -22.71
C MET A 167 -8.96 -6.76 -23.29
N ILE A 168 -9.27 -7.82 -22.54
CA ILE A 168 -10.19 -8.88 -22.99
C ILE A 168 -11.65 -8.52 -22.69
N TRP A 169 -11.91 -7.88 -21.55
CA TRP A 169 -13.26 -7.69 -21.01
C TRP A 169 -13.68 -6.22 -20.82
N GLY A 170 -12.78 -5.26 -21.01
CA GLY A 170 -13.03 -3.82 -20.91
C GLY A 170 -13.36 -3.20 -22.25
#